data_AF-A0A2J4G9P9-F1
#
_entry.id   AF-A0A2J4G9P9-F1
#
_cell.length_a   1.000
_cell.length_b   1.000
_cell.length_c   1.000
_cell.angle_alpha   90.00
_cell.angle_beta   90.00
_cell.angle_gamma   90.00
#
_symmetry.space_group_name_H-M   'P 1'
#
loop_
_entity.id
_entity.type
_entity.pdbx_description
1 polymer ?
#
loop_
_entity_poly.entity_id
_entity_poly.type
_entity_poly.pdbx_seq_one_letter_code
_entity_poly.pdbx_strand_id
1 'polypeptide(L)'
;MPDVLVLNPESNVAVATLWTKKEIVAGKLRELGVDGKVNIVGTLYTRYGVNYLLHTLSQHPEIDTVIVFGADLSGSGEALVELFRGGSPESLRLMWPLEELKPLLDAVRVLDLREAFRRGDYQALADAVNKSFSPGVRRQRLSLELKEVRASSWPVQVAGLSLVEEDVVRAWAKLLDAVMTWGFLKESEYGEKQKQVLGAQVVLYAEKALASSHRLSEFFPREELDRHVESLLRGVEGASYSYGERLRRHREAGDQLERLVSRLASSPSTRRAVALTWDFQVDPSSSDPPCLLAVQGDLSGGRYNQLAYFRSHDAYAGWPVNVYGLLRLMEHVSLQLSEKTGRNVRPGFLVVFSASLHVYEHDFARAREVVDRHRREFAAFVEDPKGNFLIRVEGCRIVLELRDQEGVLVQSLTGSSARELLSQLNLDALMPRHASYLTRELIRAEEALRSGREYVQDSV
;
A
#
# COMPACT_ATOMS: atom_id res chain seq x y z
N MET A 1 -18.48 13.71 2.25
CA MET A 1 -19.58 14.42 2.94
C MET A 1 -19.36 14.29 4.43
N PRO A 2 -19.51 15.36 5.23
CA PRO A 2 -19.41 15.25 6.68
C PRO A 2 -20.47 14.29 7.21
N ASP A 3 -20.08 13.36 8.09
CA ASP A 3 -20.97 12.34 8.68
C ASP A 3 -21.80 12.95 9.81
N VAL A 4 -22.81 13.73 9.44
CA VAL A 4 -23.64 14.53 10.36
C VAL A 4 -25.13 14.33 10.10
N LEU A 5 -25.93 14.46 11.14
CA LEU A 5 -27.40 14.52 11.09
C LEU A 5 -27.85 15.94 11.39
N VAL A 6 -28.54 16.57 10.45
CA VAL A 6 -29.19 17.87 10.66
C VAL A 6 -30.60 17.63 11.20
N LEU A 7 -30.93 18.21 12.34
CA LEU A 7 -32.25 18.07 13.00
C LEU A 7 -33.08 19.36 12.86
N ASN A 8 -32.58 20.51 13.34
CA ASN A 8 -33.20 21.83 13.17
C ASN A 8 -32.17 22.90 12.74
N PRO A 9 -32.09 23.25 11.45
CA PRO A 9 -31.13 24.24 10.93
C PRO A 9 -31.18 25.63 11.58
N GLU A 10 -32.29 26.00 12.23
CA GLU A 10 -32.43 27.31 12.89
C GLU A 10 -31.98 27.30 14.37
N SER A 11 -31.59 26.14 14.92
CA SER A 11 -31.08 26.04 16.28
C SER A 11 -29.62 26.50 16.40
N ASN A 12 -29.25 27.01 17.57
CA ASN A 12 -27.87 27.38 17.92
C ASN A 12 -27.04 26.25 18.56
N VAL A 13 -27.65 25.10 18.84
CA VAL A 13 -27.03 24.00 19.60
C VAL A 13 -26.60 22.87 18.68
N ALA A 14 -25.34 22.44 18.74
CA ALA A 14 -24.84 21.23 18.09
C ALA A 14 -24.36 20.19 19.11
N VAL A 15 -24.34 18.91 18.72
CA VAL A 15 -23.89 17.79 19.56
C VAL A 15 -22.80 17.01 18.85
N ALA A 16 -21.63 16.90 19.49
CA ALA A 16 -20.52 16.07 19.06
C ALA A 16 -20.52 14.74 19.83
N THR A 17 -20.76 13.62 19.13
CA THR A 17 -20.99 12.30 19.74
C THR A 17 -19.75 11.42 19.81
N LEU A 18 -18.59 11.91 19.37
CA LEU A 18 -17.31 11.20 19.42
C LEU A 18 -17.41 9.81 18.74
N TRP A 19 -17.03 8.73 19.43
CA TRP A 19 -17.15 7.34 18.94
C TRP A 19 -18.53 6.71 19.11
N THR A 20 -19.47 7.43 19.71
CA THR A 20 -20.85 6.97 19.83
C THR A 20 -21.60 7.26 18.54
N LYS A 21 -22.30 6.24 18.00
CA LYS A 21 -23.15 6.39 16.81
C LYS A 21 -24.13 7.53 17.00
N LYS A 22 -24.07 8.53 16.12
CA LYS A 22 -24.93 9.73 16.16
C LYS A 22 -26.42 9.40 16.12
N GLU A 23 -26.81 8.29 15.49
CA GLU A 23 -28.19 7.82 15.42
C GLU A 23 -28.75 7.43 16.79
N ILE A 24 -27.91 6.89 17.68
CA ILE A 24 -28.30 6.53 19.06
C ILE A 24 -28.60 7.80 19.85
N VAL A 25 -27.70 8.79 19.78
CA VAL A 25 -27.85 10.05 20.50
C VAL A 25 -29.03 10.85 19.94
N ALA A 26 -29.19 10.91 18.60
CA ALA A 26 -30.32 11.55 17.95
C ALA A 26 -31.66 10.87 18.32
N GLY A 27 -31.69 9.53 18.40
CA GLY A 27 -32.85 8.79 18.88
C GLY A 27 -33.25 9.19 20.31
N LYS A 28 -32.27 9.31 21.20
CA LYS A 28 -32.50 9.74 22.59
C LYS A 28 -32.98 11.19 22.70
N LEU A 29 -32.47 12.11 21.87
CA LEU A 29 -32.95 13.49 21.83
C LEU A 29 -34.44 13.58 21.42
N ARG A 30 -34.89 12.72 20.49
CA ARG A 30 -36.30 12.61 20.08
C ARG A 30 -37.18 12.05 21.20
N GLU A 31 -36.73 10.97 21.85
CA GLU A 31 -37.44 10.38 23.00
C GLU A 31 -37.64 11.40 24.13
N LEU A 32 -36.66 12.28 24.35
CA LEU A 32 -36.69 13.32 25.37
C LEU A 32 -37.36 14.63 24.91
N GLY A 33 -37.84 14.70 23.66
CA GLY A 33 -38.57 15.86 23.12
C GLY A 33 -37.75 17.15 22.97
N VAL A 34 -36.43 17.03 22.78
CA VAL A 34 -35.51 18.18 22.65
C VAL A 34 -34.78 18.22 21.30
N ASP A 35 -35.05 17.29 20.39
CA ASP A 35 -34.44 17.20 19.06
C ASP A 35 -34.71 18.46 18.21
N GLY A 36 -35.91 19.04 18.31
CA GLY A 36 -36.25 20.32 17.67
C GLY A 36 -35.43 21.51 18.18
N LYS A 37 -34.64 21.34 19.23
CA LYS A 37 -33.73 22.35 19.79
C LYS A 37 -32.27 22.10 19.42
N VAL A 38 -31.97 21.10 18.59
CA VAL A 38 -30.60 20.77 18.17
C VAL A 38 -30.46 20.99 16.66
N ASN A 39 -29.37 21.63 16.24
CA ASN A 39 -29.04 21.87 14.84
C ASN A 39 -28.42 20.64 14.20
N ILE A 40 -27.23 20.26 14.67
CA ILE A 40 -26.45 19.17 14.09
C ILE A 40 -26.07 18.16 15.18
N VAL A 41 -26.14 16.87 14.87
CA VAL A 41 -25.54 15.77 15.63
C VAL A 41 -24.49 15.10 14.76
N GLY A 42 -23.23 15.11 15.18
CA GLY A 42 -22.11 14.60 14.38
C GLY A 42 -21.10 13.83 15.20
N THR A 43 -20.42 12.86 14.57
CA THR A 43 -19.33 12.11 15.20
C THR A 43 -18.02 12.87 15.10
N LEU A 44 -17.16 12.72 16.11
CA LEU A 44 -15.80 13.27 16.12
C LEU A 44 -14.84 12.15 16.50
N TYR A 45 -14.41 11.36 15.52
CA TYR A 45 -13.62 10.14 15.77
C TYR A 45 -12.14 10.40 16.01
N THR A 46 -11.57 11.48 15.46
CA THR A 46 -10.12 11.73 15.47
C THR A 46 -9.83 13.16 15.91
N ARG A 47 -8.63 13.39 16.47
CA ARG A 47 -8.16 14.74 16.82
C ARG A 47 -8.13 15.65 15.58
N TYR A 48 -7.68 15.14 14.43
CA TYR A 48 -7.71 15.90 13.17
C TYR A 48 -9.14 16.28 12.71
N GLY A 49 -10.16 15.51 13.13
CA GLY A 49 -11.57 15.81 12.94
C GLY A 49 -12.01 17.16 13.50
N VAL A 50 -11.30 17.69 14.50
CA VAL A 50 -11.57 19.02 15.08
C VAL A 50 -11.49 20.11 14.02
N ASN A 51 -10.57 20.00 13.05
CA ASN A 51 -10.48 20.96 11.94
C ASN A 51 -11.76 21.02 11.10
N TYR A 52 -12.39 19.88 10.84
CA TYR A 52 -13.65 19.82 10.08
C TYR A 52 -14.83 20.35 10.91
N LEU A 53 -14.81 20.14 12.24
CA LEU A 53 -15.77 20.76 13.14
C LEU A 53 -15.63 22.30 13.13
N LEU A 54 -14.40 22.83 13.24
CA LEU A 54 -14.12 24.26 13.15
C LEU A 54 -14.57 24.85 11.81
N HIS A 55 -14.31 24.14 10.70
CA HIS A 55 -14.82 24.52 9.40
C HIS A 55 -16.35 24.52 9.36
N THR A 56 -16.99 23.47 9.86
CA THR A 56 -18.46 23.38 9.94
C THR A 56 -19.03 24.57 10.70
N LEU A 57 -18.51 24.83 11.90
CA LEU A 57 -18.87 26.02 12.66
C LEU A 57 -18.68 27.27 11.80
N SER A 58 -17.52 27.51 11.19
CA SER A 58 -17.29 28.72 10.36
C SER A 58 -18.38 29.00 9.30
N GLN A 59 -19.01 27.95 8.77
CA GLN A 59 -20.10 28.02 7.79
C GLN A 59 -21.51 28.17 8.40
N HIS A 60 -21.68 27.78 9.67
CA HIS A 60 -22.92 27.81 10.44
C HIS A 60 -22.88 28.88 11.56
N PRO A 61 -23.06 30.17 11.23
CA PRO A 61 -23.01 31.27 12.21
C PRO A 61 -24.14 31.26 13.24
N GLU A 62 -25.20 30.50 13.00
CA GLU A 62 -26.28 30.26 13.96
C GLU A 62 -25.83 29.38 15.13
N ILE A 63 -24.82 28.51 14.94
CA ILE A 63 -24.33 27.62 16.00
C ILE A 63 -23.35 28.38 16.89
N ASP A 64 -23.71 28.51 18.16
CA ASP A 64 -22.92 29.13 19.22
C ASP A 64 -22.62 28.19 20.39
N THR A 65 -23.24 27.01 20.43
CA THR A 65 -23.04 26.03 21.52
C THR A 65 -22.81 24.65 20.94
N VAL A 66 -21.69 24.02 21.32
CA VAL A 66 -21.37 22.62 20.99
C VAL A 66 -21.34 21.81 22.28
N ILE A 67 -22.18 20.78 22.36
CA ILE A 67 -22.22 19.84 23.47
C ILE A 67 -21.43 18.60 23.09
N VAL A 68 -20.41 18.25 23.86
CA VAL A 68 -19.61 17.03 23.67
C VAL A 68 -20.21 15.92 24.53
N PHE A 69 -20.81 14.91 23.90
CA PHE A 69 -21.54 13.84 24.59
C PHE A 69 -21.37 12.49 23.87
N GLY A 70 -20.40 11.69 24.31
CA GLY A 70 -20.11 10.37 23.75
C GLY A 70 -18.81 9.76 24.27
N ALA A 71 -18.43 8.59 23.74
CA ALA A 71 -17.21 7.90 24.12
C ALA A 71 -15.97 8.50 23.42
N ASP A 72 -14.98 8.97 24.20
CA ASP A 72 -13.77 9.60 23.68
C ASP A 72 -12.59 8.63 23.59
N LEU A 73 -12.61 7.72 22.60
CA LEU A 73 -11.57 6.69 22.47
C LEU A 73 -10.25 7.20 21.87
N SER A 74 -10.26 8.38 21.25
CA SER A 74 -9.12 8.96 20.54
C SER A 74 -8.59 10.27 21.16
N GLY A 75 -9.17 10.69 22.29
CA GLY A 75 -8.87 11.98 22.94
C GLY A 75 -9.18 13.18 22.05
N SER A 76 -10.20 13.07 21.19
CA SER A 76 -10.64 14.14 20.29
C SER A 76 -11.59 15.12 20.97
N GLY A 77 -12.44 14.62 21.88
CA GLY A 77 -13.26 15.47 22.75
C GLY A 77 -12.39 16.27 23.72
N GLU A 78 -11.35 15.65 24.28
CA GLU A 78 -10.36 16.32 25.13
C GLU A 78 -9.67 17.47 24.39
N ALA A 79 -9.12 17.19 23.20
CA ALA A 79 -8.46 18.21 22.38
C ALA A 79 -9.40 19.36 21.99
N LEU A 80 -10.67 19.07 21.68
CA LEU A 80 -11.67 20.09 21.39
C LEU A 80 -11.93 20.99 22.60
N VAL A 81 -12.17 20.39 23.77
CA VAL A 81 -12.47 21.13 25.01
C VAL A 81 -11.27 21.98 25.45
N GLU A 82 -10.06 21.44 25.35
CA GLU A 82 -8.83 22.17 25.66
C GLU A 82 -8.63 23.38 24.73
N LEU A 83 -8.82 23.19 23.41
CA LEU A 83 -8.71 24.28 22.43
C LEU A 83 -9.67 25.44 22.74
N PHE A 84 -10.95 25.14 23.01
CA PHE A 84 -11.96 26.16 23.33
C PHE A 84 -11.82 26.76 24.73
N ARG A 85 -10.93 26.24 25.57
CA ARG A 85 -10.53 26.84 26.86
C ARG A 85 -9.28 27.71 26.73
N GLY A 86 -8.76 27.90 25.52
CA GLY A 86 -7.53 28.67 25.26
C GLY A 86 -6.24 27.87 25.41
N GLY A 87 -6.32 26.54 25.52
CA GLY A 87 -5.17 25.64 25.52
C GLY A 87 -4.66 25.34 24.10
N SER A 88 -3.54 24.63 24.01
CA SER A 88 -2.92 24.21 22.75
C SER A 88 -2.64 22.70 22.81
N PRO A 89 -3.59 21.85 22.37
CA PRO A 89 -3.44 20.41 22.50
C PRO A 89 -2.23 19.92 21.69
N GLU A 90 -1.22 19.33 22.33
CA GLU A 90 0.09 18.98 21.72
C GLU A 90 0.00 18.16 20.41
N SER A 91 -1.09 17.41 20.24
CA SER A 91 -1.31 16.48 19.13
C SER A 91 -2.34 16.97 18.11
N LEU A 92 -2.94 18.15 18.33
CA LEU A 92 -3.89 18.75 17.41
C LEU A 92 -3.15 19.70 16.46
N ARG A 93 -2.94 19.26 15.23
CA ARG A 93 -2.45 20.14 14.16
C ARG A 93 -3.63 20.88 13.52
N LEU A 94 -3.72 22.18 13.79
CA LEU A 94 -4.75 23.06 13.21
C LEU A 94 -4.47 23.35 11.72
N MET A 95 -5.53 23.45 10.91
CA MET A 95 -5.46 23.86 9.49
C MET A 95 -5.27 25.37 9.31
N TRP A 96 -5.61 26.16 10.33
CA TRP A 96 -5.52 27.63 10.32
C TRP A 96 -4.73 28.12 11.54
N PRO A 97 -4.03 29.26 11.44
CA PRO A 97 -3.46 29.96 12.59
C PRO A 97 -4.51 30.25 13.66
N LEU A 98 -4.09 30.30 14.93
CA LEU A 98 -5.00 30.58 16.06
C LEU A 98 -5.65 31.97 15.95
N GLU A 99 -4.96 32.93 15.35
CA GLU A 99 -5.43 34.29 15.13
C GLU A 99 -6.66 34.33 14.21
N GLU A 100 -6.67 33.49 13.17
CA GLU A 100 -7.80 33.37 12.25
C GLU A 100 -9.00 32.68 12.92
N LEU A 101 -8.74 31.75 13.85
CA LEU A 101 -9.77 31.00 14.57
C LEU A 101 -10.35 31.76 15.76
N LYS A 102 -9.64 32.76 16.29
CA LYS A 102 -10.00 33.49 17.51
C LYS A 102 -11.45 34.00 17.53
N PRO A 103 -11.99 34.67 16.47
CA PRO A 103 -13.39 35.10 16.47
C PRO A 103 -14.40 33.97 16.65
N LEU A 104 -14.06 32.76 16.21
CA LEU A 104 -14.90 31.57 16.36
C LEU A 104 -14.72 30.92 17.73
N LEU A 105 -13.48 30.82 18.23
CA LEU A 105 -13.18 30.28 19.55
C LEU A 105 -13.81 31.13 20.67
N ASP A 106 -13.83 32.45 20.51
CA ASP A 106 -14.43 33.39 21.47
C ASP A 106 -15.97 33.38 21.43
N ALA A 107 -16.56 33.07 20.27
CA ALA A 107 -18.01 33.16 20.04
C ALA A 107 -18.77 31.85 20.29
N VAL A 108 -18.09 30.69 20.28
CA VAL A 108 -18.73 29.38 20.44
C VAL A 108 -18.37 28.77 21.79
N ARG A 109 -19.38 28.40 22.56
CA ARG A 109 -19.25 27.71 23.84
C ARG A 109 -19.22 26.20 23.66
N VAL A 110 -18.22 25.55 24.25
CA VAL A 110 -18.15 24.07 24.31
C VAL A 110 -18.54 23.57 25.70
N LEU A 111 -19.58 22.72 25.76
CA LEU A 111 -20.05 22.07 26.98
C LEU A 111 -19.56 20.61 27.01
N ASP A 112 -18.67 20.28 27.94
CA ASP A 112 -18.14 18.93 28.11
C ASP A 112 -19.07 18.08 29.00
N LEU A 113 -19.79 17.14 28.39
CA LEU A 113 -20.68 16.20 29.07
C LEU A 113 -20.22 14.73 28.91
N ARG A 114 -18.93 14.49 28.60
CA ARG A 114 -18.38 13.13 28.48
C ARG A 114 -18.55 12.31 29.77
N GLU A 115 -18.42 12.95 30.93
CA GLU A 115 -18.65 12.32 32.24
C GLU A 115 -20.12 11.94 32.45
N ALA A 116 -21.07 12.75 31.98
CA ALA A 116 -22.50 12.42 32.03
C ALA A 116 -22.82 11.23 31.12
N PHE A 117 -22.25 11.21 29.92
CA PHE A 117 -22.37 10.06 29.02
C PHE A 117 -21.85 8.76 29.66
N ARG A 118 -20.69 8.80 30.33
CA ARG A 118 -20.13 7.61 31.02
C ARG A 118 -21.07 7.05 32.10
N ARG A 119 -21.88 7.91 32.74
CA ARG A 119 -22.91 7.51 33.71
C ARG A 119 -24.24 7.10 33.08
N GLY A 120 -24.37 7.17 31.75
CA GLY A 120 -25.63 6.92 31.05
C GLY A 120 -26.68 8.02 31.24
N ASP A 121 -26.26 9.22 31.62
CA ASP A 121 -27.14 10.34 31.97
C ASP A 121 -27.52 11.16 30.73
N TYR A 122 -28.50 10.64 29.97
CA TYR A 122 -29.08 11.34 28.82
C TYR A 122 -29.99 12.50 29.22
N GLN A 123 -30.45 12.56 30.48
CA GLN A 123 -31.23 13.69 30.98
C GLN A 123 -30.36 14.94 31.08
N ALA A 124 -29.11 14.81 31.56
CA ALA A 124 -28.15 15.90 31.56
C ALA A 124 -27.88 16.47 30.15
N LEU A 125 -27.90 15.63 29.11
CA LEU A 125 -27.83 16.09 27.72
C LEU A 125 -29.06 16.94 27.37
N ALA A 126 -30.27 16.46 27.67
CA ALA A 126 -31.51 17.20 27.37
C ALA A 126 -31.60 18.52 28.15
N ASP A 127 -31.21 18.53 29.42
CA ASP A 127 -31.17 19.74 30.24
C ASP A 127 -30.17 20.76 29.70
N ALA A 128 -28.99 20.31 29.26
CA ALA A 128 -27.99 21.17 28.64
C ALA A 128 -28.48 21.76 27.31
N VAL A 129 -29.19 20.97 26.48
CA VAL A 129 -29.83 21.44 25.25
C VAL A 129 -30.88 22.51 25.59
N ASN A 130 -31.80 22.23 26.51
CA ASN A 130 -32.84 23.17 26.92
C ASN A 130 -32.28 24.48 27.46
N LYS A 131 -31.24 24.42 28.29
CA LYS A 131 -30.58 25.58 28.88
C LYS A 131 -29.80 26.40 27.85
N SER A 132 -29.29 25.76 26.80
CA SER A 132 -28.45 26.40 25.79
C SER A 132 -29.24 26.89 24.57
N PHE A 133 -30.49 26.44 24.41
CA PHE A 133 -31.33 26.79 23.27
C PHE A 133 -31.75 28.27 23.33
N SER A 134 -31.22 29.05 22.39
CA SER A 134 -31.49 30.49 22.23
C SER A 134 -31.36 30.87 20.75
N PRO A 135 -32.32 30.46 19.91
CA PRO A 135 -32.25 30.68 18.47
C PRO A 135 -32.35 32.17 18.12
N GLY A 136 -31.82 32.55 16.95
CA GLY A 136 -31.98 33.89 16.37
C GLY A 136 -30.78 34.83 16.54
N VAL A 137 -29.80 34.48 17.39
CA VAL A 137 -28.50 35.16 17.42
C VAL A 137 -27.58 34.50 16.39
N ARG A 138 -26.97 35.31 15.52
CA ARG A 138 -26.01 34.83 14.53
C ARG A 138 -24.71 35.60 14.69
N ARG A 139 -23.60 34.88 14.83
CA ARG A 139 -22.27 35.51 14.84
C ARG A 139 -21.83 35.89 13.43
N GLN A 140 -20.74 36.65 13.33
CA GLN A 140 -20.13 36.92 12.03
C GLN A 140 -19.65 35.61 11.41
N ARG A 141 -20.02 35.38 10.14
CA ARG A 141 -19.53 34.23 9.39
C ARG A 141 -18.04 34.38 9.15
N LEU A 142 -17.29 33.34 9.47
CA LEU A 142 -15.85 33.28 9.24
C LEU A 142 -15.61 32.49 7.96
N SER A 143 -14.91 33.07 6.99
CA SER A 143 -14.63 32.39 5.71
C SER A 143 -13.36 31.55 5.81
N LEU A 144 -13.45 30.39 6.47
CA LEU A 144 -12.36 29.42 6.49
C LEU A 144 -12.39 28.56 5.23
N GLU A 145 -11.37 28.67 4.39
CA GLU A 145 -11.17 27.77 3.25
C GLU A 145 -10.55 26.45 3.75
N LEU A 146 -11.20 25.33 3.48
CA LEU A 146 -10.69 24.01 3.85
C LEU A 146 -9.52 23.62 2.93
N LYS A 147 -8.30 23.95 3.36
CA LYS A 147 -7.06 23.49 2.72
C LYS A 147 -6.54 22.28 3.46
N GLU A 148 -6.93 21.09 3.01
CA GLU A 148 -6.36 19.86 3.55
C GLU A 148 -4.83 19.87 3.37
N VAL A 149 -4.12 19.81 4.49
CA VAL A 149 -2.66 19.67 4.47
C VAL A 149 -2.35 18.31 3.86
N ARG A 150 -1.83 18.30 2.64
CA ARG A 150 -1.33 17.07 2.03
C ARG A 150 -0.16 16.57 2.84
N ALA A 151 -0.26 15.34 3.34
CA ALA A 151 0.86 14.69 4.00
C ALA A 151 2.04 14.61 3.02
N SER A 152 3.19 15.15 3.41
CA SER A 152 4.44 15.02 2.65
C SER A 152 5.06 13.61 2.81
N SER A 153 4.68 12.90 3.87
CA SER A 153 5.16 11.56 4.23
C SER A 153 4.12 10.81 5.08
N TRP A 154 4.25 9.48 5.11
CA TRP A 154 3.59 8.65 6.12
C TRP A 154 4.19 8.89 7.51
N PRO A 155 3.41 8.71 8.59
CA PRO A 155 3.88 8.95 9.95
C PRO A 155 4.88 7.89 10.44
N VAL A 156 4.90 6.72 9.81
CA VAL A 156 5.82 5.62 10.10
C VAL A 156 6.31 4.99 8.79
N GLN A 157 7.49 4.37 8.85
CA GLN A 157 8.09 3.67 7.72
C GLN A 157 7.21 2.50 7.28
N VAL A 158 6.80 2.51 6.01
CA VAL A 158 6.05 1.38 5.42
C VAL A 158 7.03 0.27 5.04
N ALA A 159 6.63 -0.97 5.33
CA ALA A 159 7.40 -2.17 5.04
C ALA A 159 6.50 -3.27 4.49
N GLY A 160 7.06 -4.15 3.66
CA GLY A 160 6.37 -5.29 3.08
C GLY A 160 5.59 -4.89 1.84
N LEU A 161 6.27 -4.91 0.69
CA LEU A 161 5.65 -4.76 -0.63
C LEU A 161 5.88 -6.04 -1.41
N SER A 162 4.83 -6.62 -1.97
CA SER A 162 4.93 -7.77 -2.88
C SER A 162 4.24 -7.45 -4.20
N LEU A 163 4.95 -7.66 -5.31
CA LEU A 163 4.47 -7.42 -6.65
C LEU A 163 4.83 -8.62 -7.52
N VAL A 164 3.85 -9.17 -8.23
CA VAL A 164 4.06 -10.16 -9.28
C VAL A 164 3.69 -9.53 -10.60
N GLU A 165 4.54 -9.71 -11.61
CA GLU A 165 4.35 -9.11 -12.92
C GLU A 165 5.06 -9.91 -14.03
N GLU A 166 4.65 -9.68 -15.27
CA GLU A 166 5.19 -10.34 -16.47
C GLU A 166 5.81 -9.35 -17.45
N ASP A 167 5.53 -8.06 -17.31
CA ASP A 167 6.10 -6.97 -18.11
C ASP A 167 7.00 -6.07 -17.25
N VAL A 168 8.25 -5.87 -17.68
CA VAL A 168 9.25 -5.17 -16.86
C VAL A 168 8.93 -3.68 -16.67
N VAL A 169 8.35 -3.01 -17.68
CA VAL A 169 7.99 -1.59 -17.60
C VAL A 169 6.77 -1.41 -16.72
N ARG A 170 5.79 -2.30 -16.83
CA ARG A 170 4.62 -2.31 -15.92
C ARG A 170 5.04 -2.60 -14.48
N ALA A 171 5.98 -3.52 -14.27
CA ALA A 171 6.52 -3.80 -12.95
C ALA A 171 7.21 -2.56 -12.36
N TRP A 172 8.06 -1.91 -13.14
CA TRP A 172 8.73 -0.67 -12.78
C TRP A 172 7.76 0.46 -12.45
N ALA A 173 6.76 0.70 -13.30
CA ALA A 173 5.75 1.73 -13.06
C ALA A 173 4.94 1.46 -11.78
N LYS A 174 4.52 0.21 -11.53
CA LYS A 174 3.83 -0.18 -10.28
C LYS A 174 4.74 -0.01 -9.05
N LEU A 175 6.04 -0.28 -9.19
CA LEU A 175 7.03 -0.10 -8.16
C LEU A 175 7.23 1.39 -7.81
N LEU A 176 7.31 2.25 -8.83
CA LEU A 176 7.37 3.71 -8.66
C LEU A 176 6.10 4.25 -8.01
N ASP A 177 4.91 3.84 -8.47
CA ASP A 177 3.64 4.21 -7.85
C ASP A 177 3.65 3.85 -6.36
N ALA A 178 4.19 2.68 -6.03
CA ALA A 178 4.28 2.21 -4.66
C ALA A 178 5.19 3.08 -3.79
N VAL A 179 6.39 3.42 -4.24
CA VAL A 179 7.30 4.29 -3.49
C VAL A 179 6.75 5.71 -3.40
N MET A 180 6.18 6.24 -4.48
CA MET A 180 5.63 7.60 -4.50
C MET A 180 4.39 7.75 -3.63
N THR A 181 3.60 6.69 -3.50
CA THR A 181 2.37 6.64 -2.69
C THR A 181 2.67 6.31 -1.23
N TRP A 182 3.40 5.23 -0.95
CA TRP A 182 3.61 4.67 0.40
C TRP A 182 4.98 4.96 1.00
N GLY A 183 5.89 5.56 0.24
CA GLY A 183 7.24 5.84 0.70
C GLY A 183 7.28 6.87 1.82
N PHE A 184 8.06 6.56 2.85
CA PHE A 184 8.39 7.46 3.94
C PHE A 184 9.48 8.43 3.48
N LEU A 185 9.26 9.73 3.66
CA LEU A 185 10.21 10.78 3.31
C LEU A 185 11.28 10.90 4.39
N LYS A 186 12.54 10.73 4.00
CA LYS A 186 13.71 10.86 4.88
C LYS A 186 14.91 11.42 4.12
N GLU A 187 15.92 11.86 4.87
CA GLU A 187 17.23 12.20 4.29
C GLU A 187 17.99 10.94 3.86
N SER A 188 18.85 11.10 2.86
CA SER A 188 19.83 10.11 2.42
C SER A 188 21.24 10.46 2.91
N GLU A 189 22.18 9.52 2.77
CA GLU A 189 23.60 9.77 3.06
C GLU A 189 24.23 10.79 2.10
N TYR A 190 23.58 11.07 0.97
CA TYR A 190 24.01 12.06 -0.02
C TYR A 190 23.48 13.48 0.26
N GLY A 191 22.78 13.68 1.38
CA GLY A 191 22.26 15.00 1.78
C GLY A 191 21.06 15.48 0.96
N GLU A 192 20.42 14.58 0.22
CA GLU A 192 19.14 14.83 -0.43
C GLU A 192 18.02 13.98 0.17
N LYS A 193 16.78 14.43 0.02
CA LYS A 193 15.61 13.66 0.45
C LYS A 193 15.32 12.51 -0.48
N GLN A 194 14.69 11.50 0.07
CA GLN A 194 14.19 10.34 -0.67
C GLN A 194 12.90 9.83 -0.05
N LYS A 195 12.06 9.21 -0.87
CA LYS A 195 10.94 8.38 -0.39
C LYS A 195 11.39 6.92 -0.36
N GLN A 196 11.16 6.24 0.76
CA GLN A 196 11.63 4.86 0.98
C GLN A 196 10.49 3.92 1.36
N VAL A 197 10.51 2.69 0.82
CA VAL A 197 9.72 1.54 1.26
C VAL A 197 10.69 0.40 1.63
N LEU A 198 10.46 -0.27 2.76
CA LEU A 198 11.31 -1.37 3.20
C LEU A 198 10.81 -2.73 2.71
N GLY A 199 11.73 -3.59 2.30
CA GLY A 199 11.45 -5.00 1.98
C GLY A 199 10.47 -5.18 0.82
N ALA A 200 10.78 -4.58 -0.33
CA ALA A 200 10.00 -4.77 -1.56
C ALA A 200 10.46 -6.02 -2.32
N GLN A 201 9.54 -6.95 -2.55
CA GLN A 201 9.74 -8.14 -3.36
C GLN A 201 9.01 -7.98 -4.69
N VAL A 202 9.75 -8.02 -5.79
CA VAL A 202 9.17 -8.08 -7.15
C VAL A 202 9.48 -9.45 -7.75
N VAL A 203 8.44 -10.14 -8.20
CA VAL A 203 8.52 -11.44 -8.87
C VAL A 203 8.17 -11.23 -10.34
N LEU A 204 9.06 -11.65 -11.23
CA LEU A 204 8.88 -11.58 -12.67
C LEU A 204 8.89 -12.98 -13.29
N TYR A 205 7.95 -13.23 -14.20
CA TYR A 205 8.03 -14.39 -15.09
C TYR A 205 9.08 -14.10 -16.16
N ALA A 206 10.29 -14.63 -16.02
CA ALA A 206 11.47 -14.10 -16.73
C ALA A 206 11.33 -14.18 -18.26
N GLU A 207 10.75 -15.26 -18.82
CA GLU A 207 10.53 -15.38 -20.28
C GLU A 207 9.63 -14.24 -20.82
N LYS A 208 8.51 -13.94 -20.14
CA LYS A 208 7.59 -12.86 -20.54
C LYS A 208 8.25 -11.49 -20.30
N ALA A 209 8.98 -11.33 -19.19
CA ALA A 209 9.68 -10.09 -18.86
C ALA A 209 10.79 -9.78 -19.87
N LEU A 210 11.58 -10.77 -20.28
CA LEU A 210 12.57 -10.66 -21.35
C LEU A 210 11.94 -10.19 -22.66
N ALA A 211 10.78 -10.74 -23.05
CA ALA A 211 10.07 -10.31 -24.25
C ALA A 211 9.65 -8.83 -24.19
N SER A 212 9.24 -8.35 -23.01
CA SER A 212 8.89 -6.94 -22.79
C SER A 212 10.10 -6.01 -22.60
N SER A 213 11.29 -6.56 -22.35
CA SER A 213 12.43 -5.78 -21.84
C SER A 213 12.95 -4.71 -22.79
N HIS A 214 12.73 -4.87 -24.09
CA HIS A 214 13.08 -3.87 -25.11
C HIS A 214 12.40 -2.51 -24.88
N ARG A 215 11.21 -2.48 -24.25
CA ARG A 215 10.46 -1.26 -23.91
C ARG A 215 11.23 -0.32 -22.98
N LEU A 216 12.19 -0.83 -22.19
CA LEU A 216 13.07 0.01 -21.37
C LEU A 216 13.90 0.98 -22.21
N SER A 217 14.10 0.69 -23.51
CA SER A 217 14.83 1.57 -24.43
C SER A 217 14.13 2.91 -24.69
N GLU A 218 12.85 3.03 -24.31
CA GLU A 218 12.11 4.31 -24.33
C GLU A 218 12.58 5.28 -23.23
N PHE A 219 13.26 4.76 -22.19
CA PHE A 219 13.66 5.51 -21.00
C PHE A 219 15.17 5.53 -20.80
N PHE A 220 15.86 4.47 -21.22
CA PHE A 220 17.30 4.31 -21.09
C PHE A 220 17.92 4.04 -22.47
N PRO A 221 19.03 4.70 -22.84
CA PRO A 221 19.74 4.37 -24.08
C PRO A 221 20.10 2.89 -24.12
N ARG A 222 19.92 2.24 -25.27
CA ARG A 222 20.18 0.81 -25.42
C ARG A 222 21.64 0.46 -25.13
N GLU A 223 22.55 1.35 -25.50
CA GLU A 223 23.98 1.23 -25.27
C GLU A 223 24.32 1.21 -23.77
N GLU A 224 23.54 1.92 -22.94
CA GLU A 224 23.70 1.93 -21.48
C GLU A 224 23.24 0.59 -20.89
N LEU A 225 22.07 0.12 -21.31
CA LEU A 225 21.54 -1.18 -20.90
C LEU A 225 22.49 -2.32 -21.28
N ASP A 226 22.98 -2.35 -22.52
CA ASP A 226 23.90 -3.37 -23.01
C ASP A 226 25.26 -3.27 -22.30
N ARG A 227 25.76 -2.06 -22.00
CA ARG A 227 26.99 -1.89 -21.20
C ARG A 227 26.82 -2.41 -19.77
N HIS A 228 25.64 -2.21 -19.16
CA HIS A 228 25.36 -2.76 -17.84
C HIS A 228 25.33 -4.29 -17.86
N VAL A 229 24.73 -4.90 -18.90
CA VAL A 229 24.75 -6.36 -19.09
C VAL A 229 26.19 -6.88 -19.20
N GLU A 230 27.02 -6.26 -20.03
CA GLU A 230 28.43 -6.63 -20.16
C GLU A 230 29.20 -6.48 -18.84
N SER A 231 28.97 -5.37 -18.12
CA SER A 231 29.53 -5.14 -16.79
C SER A 231 29.13 -6.23 -15.79
N LEU A 232 27.86 -6.63 -15.76
CA LEU A 232 27.36 -7.69 -14.88
C LEU A 232 27.90 -9.07 -15.29
N LEU A 233 28.02 -9.34 -16.58
CA LEU A 233 28.46 -10.63 -17.10
C LEU A 233 29.97 -10.81 -17.08
N ARG A 234 30.79 -9.76 -17.15
CA ARG A 234 32.26 -9.88 -17.29
C ARG A 234 33.05 -9.07 -16.26
N GLY A 235 32.40 -8.08 -15.64
CA GLY A 235 33.05 -7.05 -14.84
C GLY A 235 33.58 -5.90 -15.70
N VAL A 236 34.00 -4.82 -15.05
CA VAL A 236 34.59 -3.63 -15.69
C VAL A 236 36.03 -3.48 -15.22
N GLU A 237 36.97 -3.35 -16.15
CA GLU A 237 38.37 -3.08 -15.80
C GLU A 237 38.55 -1.62 -15.36
N GLY A 238 39.28 -1.40 -14.25
CA GLY A 238 39.61 -0.06 -13.74
C GLY A 238 38.52 0.65 -12.93
N ALA A 239 37.34 0.02 -12.75
CA ALA A 239 36.35 0.50 -11.79
C ALA A 239 36.77 0.17 -10.34
N SER A 240 36.30 0.94 -9.35
CA SER A 240 36.51 0.63 -7.93
C SER A 240 35.92 -0.73 -7.55
N TYR A 241 34.76 -1.07 -8.13
CA TYR A 241 34.20 -2.41 -8.21
C TYR A 241 33.13 -2.47 -9.32
N SER A 242 32.75 -3.68 -9.70
CA SER A 242 31.52 -3.94 -10.47
C SER A 242 30.86 -5.22 -9.98
N TYR A 243 29.54 -5.36 -10.17
CA TYR A 243 28.84 -6.60 -9.80
C TYR A 243 29.45 -7.82 -10.50
N GLY A 244 29.75 -7.73 -11.80
CA GLY A 244 30.33 -8.84 -12.54
C GLY A 244 31.72 -9.23 -12.07
N GLU A 245 32.56 -8.26 -11.67
CA GLU A 245 33.85 -8.55 -11.05
C GLU A 245 33.66 -9.27 -9.72
N ARG A 246 32.78 -8.79 -8.83
CA ARG A 246 32.50 -9.46 -7.57
C ARG A 246 31.89 -10.85 -7.77
N LEU A 247 31.14 -11.09 -8.84
CA LEU A 247 30.54 -12.39 -9.16
C LEU A 247 31.54 -13.38 -9.80
N ARG A 248 32.48 -12.91 -10.63
CA ARG A 248 33.41 -13.79 -11.38
C ARG A 248 34.84 -13.83 -10.86
N ARG A 249 35.26 -12.79 -10.17
CA ARG A 249 36.63 -12.56 -9.72
C ARG A 249 36.66 -12.05 -8.27
N HIS A 250 35.73 -12.54 -7.44
CA HIS A 250 35.73 -12.20 -6.02
C HIS A 250 37.09 -12.51 -5.40
N ARG A 251 37.66 -11.61 -4.59
CA ARG A 251 39.01 -11.79 -4.04
C ARG A 251 39.15 -13.09 -3.25
N GLU A 252 38.15 -13.40 -2.42
CA GLU A 252 38.15 -14.59 -1.56
C GLU A 252 37.44 -15.78 -2.20
N ALA A 253 36.47 -15.52 -3.09
CA ALA A 253 35.61 -16.56 -3.60
C ALA A 253 35.98 -16.94 -5.04
N GLY A 254 36.68 -16.15 -5.85
CA GLY A 254 36.89 -16.43 -7.28
C GLY A 254 35.59 -16.41 -8.10
N ASP A 255 35.47 -17.29 -9.10
CA ASP A 255 34.30 -17.33 -10.00
C ASP A 255 33.11 -18.05 -9.36
N GLN A 256 32.17 -17.26 -8.86
CA GLN A 256 30.97 -17.75 -8.19
C GLN A 256 29.89 -18.17 -9.18
N LEU A 257 29.81 -17.55 -10.37
CA LEU A 257 28.82 -17.90 -11.39
C LEU A 257 29.12 -19.27 -12.00
N GLU A 258 30.38 -19.55 -12.36
CA GLU A 258 30.76 -20.87 -12.89
C GLU A 258 30.51 -21.99 -11.87
N ARG A 259 30.78 -21.72 -10.58
CA ARG A 259 30.46 -22.66 -9.50
C ARG A 259 28.96 -22.83 -9.29
N LEU A 260 28.18 -21.75 -9.38
CA LEU A 260 26.72 -21.80 -9.29
C LEU A 260 26.17 -22.72 -10.38
N VAL A 261 26.58 -22.50 -11.63
CA VAL A 261 26.19 -23.31 -12.80
C VAL A 261 26.61 -24.77 -12.61
N SER A 262 27.88 -25.03 -12.28
CA SER A 262 28.40 -26.39 -12.11
C SER A 262 27.73 -27.14 -10.95
N ARG A 263 27.37 -26.44 -9.86
CA ARG A 263 26.60 -27.02 -8.74
C ARG A 263 25.18 -27.39 -9.14
N LEU A 264 24.47 -26.50 -9.83
CA LEU A 264 23.11 -26.79 -10.30
C LEU A 264 23.09 -27.91 -11.34
N ALA A 265 24.08 -27.95 -12.24
CA ALA A 265 24.19 -29.02 -13.23
C ALA A 265 24.45 -30.39 -12.60
N SER A 266 25.31 -30.46 -11.59
CA SER A 266 25.66 -31.72 -10.89
C SER A 266 24.64 -32.13 -9.82
N SER A 267 23.95 -31.17 -9.20
CA SER A 267 22.96 -31.40 -8.16
C SER A 267 21.80 -30.39 -8.30
N PRO A 268 20.82 -30.66 -9.16
CA PRO A 268 19.70 -29.74 -9.44
C PRO A 268 18.90 -29.31 -8.20
N SER A 269 18.81 -30.17 -7.17
CA SER A 269 18.09 -29.90 -5.92
C SER A 269 18.90 -29.10 -4.89
N THR A 270 20.10 -28.62 -5.24
CA THR A 270 20.95 -27.88 -4.32
C THR A 270 20.33 -26.56 -3.89
N ARG A 271 20.39 -26.28 -2.58
CA ARG A 271 20.04 -24.97 -2.00
C ARG A 271 21.28 -24.11 -1.72
N ARG A 272 22.43 -24.48 -2.29
CA ARG A 272 23.76 -23.91 -2.00
C ARG A 272 24.40 -23.25 -3.23
N ALA A 273 23.58 -22.93 -4.23
CA ALA A 273 23.95 -22.24 -5.45
C ALA A 273 23.81 -20.73 -5.23
N VAL A 274 24.76 -20.15 -4.48
CA VAL A 274 24.72 -18.75 -4.03
C VAL A 274 26.03 -18.06 -4.42
N ALA A 275 25.91 -16.82 -4.91
CA ALA A 275 27.01 -15.91 -5.17
C ALA A 275 26.81 -14.62 -4.35
N LEU A 276 27.85 -14.18 -3.64
CA LEU A 276 27.84 -12.97 -2.81
C LEU A 276 28.78 -11.93 -3.40
N THR A 277 28.30 -10.71 -3.57
CA THR A 277 29.13 -9.61 -4.10
C THR A 277 29.90 -8.88 -3.00
N TRP A 278 29.51 -9.08 -1.74
CA TRP A 278 30.07 -8.39 -0.58
C TRP A 278 31.47 -8.89 -0.23
N ASP A 279 32.41 -7.94 -0.13
CA ASP A 279 33.77 -8.14 0.34
C ASP A 279 33.93 -7.59 1.75
N PHE A 280 34.09 -8.50 2.70
CA PHE A 280 34.18 -8.18 4.12
C PHE A 280 35.39 -7.32 4.50
N GLN A 281 36.41 -7.22 3.64
CA GLN A 281 37.60 -6.42 3.91
C GLN A 281 37.47 -4.97 3.45
N VAL A 282 36.64 -4.71 2.45
CA VAL A 282 36.57 -3.40 1.77
C VAL A 282 35.21 -2.73 1.98
N ASP A 283 34.12 -3.48 1.87
CA ASP A 283 32.79 -2.91 1.80
C ASP A 283 32.27 -2.30 3.12
N PRO A 284 32.63 -2.80 4.33
CA PRO A 284 32.20 -2.16 5.58
C PRO A 284 32.69 -0.72 5.79
N SER A 285 33.78 -0.32 5.13
CA SER A 285 34.35 1.03 5.21
C SER A 285 34.24 1.80 3.89
N SER A 286 33.64 1.21 2.86
CA SER A 286 33.42 1.86 1.57
C SER A 286 32.29 2.90 1.66
N SER A 287 32.46 4.04 0.99
CA SER A 287 31.37 5.02 0.80
C SER A 287 30.37 4.60 -0.27
N ASP A 288 30.73 3.61 -1.10
CA ASP A 288 29.87 3.03 -2.13
C ASP A 288 30.04 1.50 -2.15
N PRO A 289 29.51 0.77 -1.15
CA PRO A 289 29.53 -0.68 -1.18
C PRO A 289 28.48 -1.22 -2.16
N PRO A 290 28.59 -2.48 -2.65
CA PRO A 290 27.68 -3.00 -3.66
C PRO A 290 26.22 -2.98 -3.18
N CYS A 291 25.32 -2.54 -4.06
CA CYS A 291 23.88 -2.54 -3.77
C CYS A 291 23.27 -3.94 -3.91
N LEU A 292 23.56 -4.66 -5.00
CA LEU A 292 23.30 -6.10 -5.12
C LEU A 292 24.24 -6.83 -4.17
N LEU A 293 23.73 -7.64 -3.24
CA LEU A 293 24.53 -8.42 -2.28
C LEU A 293 24.59 -9.91 -2.60
N ALA A 294 23.49 -10.48 -3.07
CA ALA A 294 23.38 -11.91 -3.28
C ALA A 294 22.60 -12.24 -4.53
N VAL A 295 23.07 -13.26 -5.26
CA VAL A 295 22.33 -13.95 -6.30
C VAL A 295 22.28 -15.42 -5.91
N GLN A 296 21.08 -15.98 -5.80
CA GLN A 296 20.87 -17.40 -5.56
C GLN A 296 20.12 -18.03 -6.73
N GLY A 297 20.66 -19.14 -7.23
CA GLY A 297 20.06 -19.96 -8.26
C GLY A 297 19.29 -21.13 -7.69
N ASP A 298 18.22 -21.51 -8.37
CA ASP A 298 17.44 -22.74 -8.13
C ASP A 298 17.09 -23.37 -9.48
N LEU A 299 17.16 -24.70 -9.59
CA LEU A 299 16.81 -25.43 -10.81
C LEU A 299 15.66 -26.40 -10.52
N SER A 300 14.45 -25.98 -10.86
CA SER A 300 13.21 -26.70 -10.55
C SER A 300 12.30 -26.75 -11.78
N GLY A 301 11.68 -27.91 -12.05
CA GLY A 301 10.74 -28.06 -13.18
C GLY A 301 11.36 -27.77 -14.56
N GLY A 302 12.66 -28.02 -14.73
CA GLY A 302 13.37 -27.68 -15.98
C GLY A 302 13.63 -26.18 -16.17
N ARG A 303 13.44 -25.36 -15.11
CA ARG A 303 13.60 -23.92 -15.15
C ARG A 303 14.63 -23.43 -14.15
N TYR A 304 15.48 -22.50 -14.58
CA TYR A 304 16.39 -21.78 -13.70
C TYR A 304 15.67 -20.57 -13.08
N ASN A 305 15.43 -20.64 -11.78
CA ASN A 305 14.91 -19.53 -10.99
C ASN A 305 16.08 -18.77 -10.34
N GLN A 306 15.92 -17.46 -10.21
CA GLN A 306 16.96 -16.59 -9.66
C GLN A 306 16.37 -15.66 -8.60
N LEU A 307 16.97 -15.66 -7.41
CA LEU A 307 16.70 -14.67 -6.37
C LEU A 307 17.87 -13.68 -6.32
N ALA A 308 17.58 -12.39 -6.35
CA ALA A 308 18.55 -11.31 -6.20
C ALA A 308 18.18 -10.44 -4.99
N TYR A 309 19.12 -10.21 -4.10
CA TYR A 309 18.94 -9.37 -2.91
C TYR A 309 19.74 -8.08 -3.04
N PHE A 310 19.05 -6.94 -2.92
CA PHE A 310 19.63 -5.60 -2.91
C PHE A 310 19.47 -4.97 -1.52
N ARG A 311 20.58 -4.50 -0.92
CA ARG A 311 20.52 -3.76 0.37
C ARG A 311 19.89 -2.37 0.21
N SER A 312 20.13 -1.75 -0.94
CA SER A 312 19.67 -0.42 -1.32
C SER A 312 19.35 -0.47 -2.80
N HIS A 313 18.22 0.10 -3.22
CA HIS A 313 17.77 0.02 -4.59
C HIS A 313 17.04 1.29 -5.00
N ASP A 314 17.67 2.09 -5.85
CA ASP A 314 17.02 3.21 -6.51
C ASP A 314 15.96 2.66 -7.47
N ALA A 315 14.69 2.91 -7.18
CA ALA A 315 13.56 2.42 -7.94
C ALA A 315 13.40 3.12 -9.29
N TYR A 316 13.91 4.34 -9.46
CA TYR A 316 13.80 5.10 -10.70
C TYR A 316 14.92 4.77 -11.67
N ALA A 317 16.17 5.06 -11.30
CA ALA A 317 17.31 4.90 -12.22
C ALA A 317 17.96 3.51 -12.14
N GLY A 318 18.06 2.94 -10.93
CA GLY A 318 18.81 1.70 -10.70
C GLY A 318 18.04 0.43 -11.05
N TRP A 319 16.80 0.31 -10.55
CA TRP A 319 15.97 -0.89 -10.66
C TRP A 319 15.76 -1.39 -12.09
N PRO A 320 15.31 -0.56 -13.06
CA PRO A 320 15.09 -1.05 -14.42
C PRO A 320 16.36 -1.59 -15.07
N VAL A 321 17.49 -0.91 -14.88
CA VAL A 321 18.80 -1.31 -15.44
C VAL A 321 19.30 -2.61 -14.78
N ASN A 322 19.22 -2.70 -13.45
CA ASN A 322 19.61 -3.89 -12.70
C ASN A 322 18.76 -5.11 -13.08
N VAL A 323 17.43 -4.93 -13.20
CA VAL A 323 16.51 -6.02 -13.58
C VAL A 323 16.75 -6.47 -15.02
N TYR A 324 16.99 -5.53 -15.95
CA TYR A 324 17.41 -5.89 -17.30
C TYR A 324 18.68 -6.75 -17.28
N GLY A 325 19.71 -6.32 -16.53
CA GLY A 325 20.94 -7.10 -16.33
C GLY A 325 20.69 -8.50 -15.77
N LEU A 326 19.88 -8.61 -14.72
CA LEU A 326 19.54 -9.89 -14.07
C LEU A 326 18.78 -10.84 -15.00
N LEU A 327 17.86 -10.32 -15.84
CA LEU A 327 17.15 -11.11 -16.83
C LEU A 327 18.13 -11.68 -17.89
N ARG A 328 19.07 -10.88 -18.39
CA ARG A 328 20.10 -11.35 -19.34
C ARG A 328 21.08 -12.33 -18.68
N LEU A 329 21.39 -12.15 -17.40
CA LEU A 329 22.16 -13.12 -16.62
C LEU A 329 21.42 -14.46 -16.51
N MET A 330 20.09 -14.46 -16.31
CA MET A 330 19.30 -15.69 -16.29
C MET A 330 19.32 -16.41 -17.63
N GLU A 331 19.23 -15.70 -18.76
CA GLU A 331 19.38 -16.31 -20.08
C GLU A 331 20.74 -16.99 -20.23
N HIS A 332 21.81 -16.28 -19.85
CA HIS A 332 23.17 -16.81 -19.91
C HIS A 332 23.35 -18.08 -19.06
N VAL A 333 22.89 -18.06 -17.80
CA VAL A 333 22.98 -19.22 -16.90
C VAL A 333 22.12 -20.38 -17.39
N SER A 334 20.91 -20.11 -17.89
CA SER A 334 20.02 -21.16 -18.44
C SER A 334 20.64 -21.85 -19.65
N LEU A 335 21.31 -21.09 -20.53
CA LEU A 335 22.03 -21.63 -21.68
C LEU A 335 23.20 -22.52 -21.22
N GLN A 336 24.04 -22.05 -20.31
CA GLN A 336 25.16 -22.83 -19.80
C GLN A 336 24.72 -24.11 -19.08
N LEU A 337 23.61 -24.05 -18.33
CA LEU A 337 23.01 -25.24 -17.71
C LEU A 337 22.50 -26.22 -18.76
N SER A 338 21.88 -25.71 -19.83
CA SER A 338 21.41 -26.57 -20.92
C SER A 338 22.57 -27.31 -21.60
N GLU A 339 23.65 -26.60 -21.91
CA GLU A 339 24.87 -27.16 -22.49
C GLU A 339 25.51 -28.23 -21.59
N LYS A 340 25.66 -27.93 -20.28
CA LYS A 340 26.30 -28.88 -19.33
C LYS A 340 25.43 -30.09 -19.00
N THR A 341 24.11 -29.95 -19.02
CA THR A 341 23.18 -31.04 -18.62
C THR A 341 22.61 -31.82 -19.80
N GLY A 342 22.72 -31.30 -21.03
CA GLY A 342 22.06 -31.85 -22.21
C GLY A 342 20.53 -31.74 -22.17
N ARG A 343 19.96 -30.93 -21.28
CA ARG A 343 18.51 -30.72 -21.11
C ARG A 343 18.14 -29.31 -21.56
N ASN A 344 16.90 -29.11 -22.01
CA ASN A 344 16.41 -27.76 -22.30
C ASN A 344 16.05 -27.05 -20.98
N VAL A 345 16.99 -26.27 -20.43
CA VAL A 345 16.78 -25.43 -19.25
C VAL A 345 16.38 -24.03 -19.70
N ARG A 346 15.24 -23.55 -19.21
CA ARG A 346 14.71 -22.22 -19.56
C ARG A 346 14.73 -21.27 -18.36
N PRO A 347 14.70 -19.95 -18.58
CA PRO A 347 14.44 -19.01 -17.49
C PRO A 347 13.10 -19.30 -16.81
N GLY A 348 13.11 -19.28 -15.47
CA GLY A 348 11.93 -19.43 -14.61
C GLY A 348 11.51 -18.08 -14.01
N PHE A 349 11.35 -18.03 -12.70
CA PHE A 349 11.06 -16.80 -11.97
C PHE A 349 12.33 -16.03 -11.62
N LEU A 350 12.29 -14.71 -11.86
CA LEU A 350 13.21 -13.76 -11.24
C LEU A 350 12.52 -13.16 -10.01
N VAL A 351 13.14 -13.27 -8.84
CA VAL A 351 12.68 -12.61 -7.62
C VAL A 351 13.72 -11.58 -7.20
N VAL A 352 13.32 -10.32 -7.17
CA VAL A 352 14.16 -9.20 -6.76
C VAL A 352 13.67 -8.69 -5.41
N PHE A 353 14.48 -8.87 -4.38
CA PHE A 353 14.24 -8.32 -3.05
C PHE A 353 15.04 -7.04 -2.87
N SER A 354 14.37 -5.93 -2.60
CA SER A 354 14.95 -4.63 -2.36
C SER A 354 14.70 -4.24 -0.91
N ALA A 355 15.73 -4.34 -0.06
CA ALA A 355 15.61 -4.09 1.38
C ALA A 355 15.28 -2.62 1.66
N SER A 356 15.98 -1.70 0.98
CA SER A 356 15.71 -0.26 0.97
C SER A 356 15.38 0.17 -0.45
N LEU A 357 14.11 0.11 -0.84
CA LEU A 357 13.65 0.61 -2.12
C LEU A 357 13.33 2.09 -2.00
N HIS A 358 13.90 2.93 -2.87
CA HIS A 358 13.74 4.38 -2.73
C HIS A 358 13.70 5.13 -4.07
N VAL A 359 13.18 6.35 -4.03
CA VAL A 359 13.29 7.34 -5.12
C VAL A 359 13.85 8.61 -4.51
N TYR A 360 14.85 9.21 -5.15
CA TYR A 360 15.43 10.48 -4.73
C TYR A 360 14.53 11.67 -5.09
N GLU A 361 14.61 12.76 -4.33
CA GLU A 361 13.74 13.93 -4.48
C GLU A 361 13.82 14.53 -5.89
N HIS A 362 15.01 14.58 -6.48
CA HIS A 362 15.21 15.08 -7.84
C HIS A 362 14.49 14.23 -8.91
N ASP A 363 14.14 12.98 -8.60
CA ASP A 363 13.44 12.05 -9.49
C ASP A 363 11.93 11.98 -9.26
N PHE A 364 11.39 12.66 -8.24
CA PHE A 364 9.96 12.56 -7.93
C PHE A 364 9.04 12.94 -9.08
N ALA A 365 9.40 13.97 -9.86
CA ALA A 365 8.60 14.40 -11.01
C ALA A 365 8.65 13.35 -12.12
N ARG A 366 9.85 12.90 -12.49
CA ARG A 366 10.06 11.90 -13.55
C ARG A 366 9.42 10.56 -13.20
N ALA A 367 9.52 10.14 -11.95
CA ALA A 367 8.86 8.93 -11.46
C ALA A 367 7.32 9.01 -11.62
N ARG A 368 6.71 10.16 -11.30
CA ARG A 368 5.26 10.37 -11.51
C ARG A 368 4.88 10.33 -12.99
N GLU A 369 5.69 10.90 -13.87
CA GLU A 369 5.44 10.86 -15.31
C GLU A 369 5.42 9.42 -15.84
N VAL A 370 6.34 8.56 -15.39
CA VAL A 370 6.34 7.13 -15.74
C VAL A 370 5.06 6.45 -15.23
N VAL A 371 4.67 6.71 -13.98
CA VAL A 371 3.44 6.15 -13.40
C VAL A 371 2.20 6.58 -14.19
N ASP A 372 2.09 7.87 -14.50
CA ASP A 372 0.92 8.41 -15.20
C ASP A 372 0.85 7.89 -16.65
N ARG A 373 1.98 7.79 -17.33
CA ARG A 373 2.09 7.21 -18.68
C ARG A 373 1.57 5.77 -18.73
N HIS A 374 1.90 4.97 -17.72
CA HIS A 374 1.55 3.54 -17.68
C HIS A 374 0.34 3.21 -16.78
N ARG A 375 -0.36 4.21 -16.22
CA ARG A 375 -1.46 4.00 -15.25
C ARG A 375 -2.54 3.07 -15.78
N ARG A 376 -2.90 3.19 -17.07
CA ARG A 376 -3.92 2.36 -17.71
C ARG A 376 -3.49 0.89 -17.79
N GLU A 377 -2.19 0.62 -17.95
CA GLU A 377 -1.65 -0.74 -18.01
C GLU A 377 -1.72 -1.45 -16.66
N PHE A 378 -1.96 -0.74 -15.55
CA PHE A 378 -2.11 -1.39 -14.24
C PHE A 378 -3.33 -2.31 -14.20
N ALA A 379 -4.31 -2.09 -15.08
CA ALA A 379 -5.48 -2.95 -15.23
C ALA A 379 -5.18 -4.28 -15.96
N ALA A 380 -3.99 -4.43 -16.56
CA ALA A 380 -3.61 -5.65 -17.26
C ALA A 380 -3.76 -6.88 -16.36
N PHE A 381 -4.28 -7.95 -16.96
CA PHE A 381 -4.34 -9.25 -16.31
C PHE A 381 -2.91 -9.81 -16.16
N VAL A 382 -2.63 -10.33 -14.98
CA VAL A 382 -1.38 -10.99 -14.62
C VAL A 382 -1.78 -12.28 -13.92
N GLU A 383 -1.31 -13.40 -14.44
CA GLU A 383 -1.62 -14.71 -13.89
C GLU A 383 -1.01 -14.86 -12.50
N ASP A 384 -1.75 -15.45 -11.57
CA ASP A 384 -1.17 -15.83 -10.28
C ASP A 384 -0.28 -17.07 -10.47
N PRO A 385 0.98 -17.05 -10.00
CA PRO A 385 1.84 -18.22 -10.02
C PRO A 385 1.31 -19.42 -9.22
N LYS A 386 0.15 -19.31 -8.58
CA LYS A 386 -0.55 -20.40 -7.88
C LYS A 386 -1.64 -21.07 -8.72
N GLY A 387 -1.84 -20.61 -9.95
CA GLY A 387 -2.82 -21.16 -10.88
C GLY A 387 -4.14 -20.40 -10.86
N ASN A 388 -5.22 -21.05 -11.28
CA ASN A 388 -6.52 -20.43 -11.53
C ASN A 388 -7.65 -21.14 -10.78
N PHE A 389 -8.74 -20.43 -10.53
CA PHE A 389 -9.95 -21.00 -9.96
C PHE A 389 -11.02 -21.27 -11.02
N LEU A 390 -11.61 -22.46 -11.02
CA LEU A 390 -12.86 -22.75 -11.72
C LEU A 390 -14.00 -22.84 -10.71
N ILE A 391 -15.09 -22.15 -11.02
CA ILE A 391 -16.27 -22.07 -10.17
C ILE A 391 -17.45 -22.59 -10.97
N ARG A 392 -18.21 -23.50 -10.36
CA ARG A 392 -19.45 -24.04 -10.93
C ARG A 392 -20.54 -24.03 -9.89
N VAL A 393 -21.79 -23.91 -10.34
CA VAL A 393 -22.97 -24.10 -9.50
C VAL A 393 -23.62 -25.40 -9.94
N GLU A 394 -23.59 -26.40 -9.07
CA GLU A 394 -24.08 -27.75 -9.35
C GLU A 394 -25.13 -28.13 -8.30
N GLY A 395 -26.39 -28.26 -8.75
CA GLY A 395 -27.51 -28.52 -7.87
C GLY A 395 -27.71 -27.41 -6.83
N CYS A 396 -27.59 -27.75 -5.54
CA CYS A 396 -27.74 -26.81 -4.43
C CYS A 396 -26.40 -26.34 -3.84
N ARG A 397 -25.28 -26.46 -4.58
CA ARG A 397 -23.94 -26.17 -4.08
C ARG A 397 -23.07 -25.43 -5.11
N ILE A 398 -22.09 -24.70 -4.60
CA ILE A 398 -21.00 -24.08 -5.36
C ILE A 398 -19.80 -25.02 -5.27
N VAL A 399 -19.23 -25.37 -6.41
CA VAL A 399 -17.99 -26.15 -6.54
C VAL A 399 -16.88 -25.20 -6.95
N LEU A 400 -15.80 -25.16 -6.16
CA LEU A 400 -14.62 -24.35 -6.40
C LEU A 400 -13.42 -25.27 -6.59
N GLU A 401 -12.75 -25.18 -7.73
CA GLU A 401 -11.54 -25.93 -8.05
C GLU A 401 -10.36 -24.98 -8.19
N LEU A 402 -9.29 -25.20 -7.43
CA LEU A 402 -7.98 -24.64 -7.72
C LEU A 402 -7.26 -25.56 -8.71
N ARG A 403 -6.80 -25.00 -9.81
CA ARG A 403 -6.01 -25.70 -10.84
C ARG A 403 -4.67 -25.03 -11.03
N ASP A 404 -3.63 -25.82 -11.24
CA ASP A 404 -2.29 -25.29 -11.53
C ASP A 404 -2.21 -24.66 -12.94
N GLN A 405 -1.01 -24.25 -13.36
CA GLN A 405 -0.78 -23.62 -14.66
C GLN A 405 -1.03 -24.56 -15.84
N GLU A 406 -1.01 -25.88 -15.61
CA GLU A 406 -1.27 -26.91 -16.61
C GLU A 406 -2.75 -27.35 -16.61
N GLY A 407 -3.56 -26.76 -15.71
CA GLY A 407 -4.97 -27.07 -15.55
C GLY A 407 -5.23 -28.31 -14.71
N VAL A 408 -4.21 -28.88 -14.06
CA VAL A 408 -4.36 -30.05 -13.19
C VAL A 408 -5.04 -29.62 -11.90
N LEU A 409 -6.00 -30.43 -11.43
CA LEU A 409 -6.72 -30.17 -10.20
C LEU A 409 -5.80 -30.27 -8.98
N VAL A 410 -5.63 -29.15 -8.25
CA VAL A 410 -4.84 -29.07 -7.02
C VAL A 410 -5.73 -29.28 -5.79
N GLN A 411 -6.87 -28.60 -5.76
CA GLN A 411 -7.81 -28.67 -4.65
C GLN A 411 -9.24 -28.48 -5.18
N SER A 412 -10.19 -29.19 -4.59
CA SER A 412 -11.62 -28.97 -4.84
C SER A 412 -12.33 -28.77 -3.51
N LEU A 413 -13.16 -27.73 -3.45
CA LEU A 413 -13.99 -27.37 -2.32
C LEU A 413 -15.43 -27.27 -2.77
N THR A 414 -16.36 -27.56 -1.86
CA THR A 414 -17.78 -27.42 -2.13
C THR A 414 -18.45 -26.75 -0.94
N GLY A 415 -19.34 -25.80 -1.22
CA GLY A 415 -20.02 -25.03 -0.19
C GLY A 415 -21.36 -24.49 -0.66
N SER A 416 -22.09 -23.88 0.27
CA SER A 416 -23.42 -23.28 0.04
C SER A 416 -23.37 -21.74 0.00
N SER A 417 -22.24 -21.14 0.36
CA SER A 417 -22.03 -19.69 0.35
C SER A 417 -20.58 -19.33 0.05
N ALA A 418 -20.36 -18.11 -0.44
CA ALA A 418 -19.04 -17.54 -0.66
C ALA A 418 -18.25 -17.47 0.65
N ARG A 419 -18.90 -17.07 1.75
CA ARG A 419 -18.26 -16.98 3.07
C ARG A 419 -17.70 -18.33 3.54
N GLU A 420 -18.46 -19.40 3.36
CA GLU A 420 -18.04 -20.76 3.71
C GLU A 420 -16.80 -21.19 2.92
N LEU A 421 -16.80 -20.98 1.60
CA LEU A 421 -15.69 -21.35 0.73
C LEU A 421 -14.45 -20.49 0.98
N LEU A 422 -14.61 -19.17 1.09
CA LEU A 422 -13.50 -18.24 1.35
C LEU A 422 -12.82 -18.52 2.71
N SER A 423 -13.57 -18.96 3.72
CA SER A 423 -13.00 -19.31 5.03
C SER A 423 -12.09 -20.54 5.03
N GLN A 424 -12.14 -21.34 3.97
CA GLN A 424 -11.32 -22.55 3.80
C GLN A 424 -10.04 -22.28 3.00
N LEU A 425 -9.81 -21.04 2.57
CA LEU A 425 -8.68 -20.64 1.74
C LEU A 425 -7.79 -19.65 2.46
N ASN A 426 -6.48 -19.74 2.19
CA ASN A 426 -5.52 -18.73 2.61
C ASN A 426 -5.46 -17.60 1.55
N LEU A 427 -6.36 -16.62 1.67
CA LEU A 427 -6.40 -15.47 0.75
C LEU A 427 -5.13 -14.62 0.81
N ASP A 428 -4.44 -14.59 1.96
CA ASP A 428 -3.19 -13.84 2.14
C ASP A 428 -2.04 -14.42 1.30
N ALA A 429 -2.14 -15.69 0.89
CA ALA A 429 -1.17 -16.32 0.00
C ALA A 429 -1.41 -15.99 -1.49
N LEU A 430 -2.60 -15.52 -1.87
CA LEU A 430 -2.92 -15.18 -3.25
C LEU A 430 -2.45 -13.76 -3.60
N MET A 431 -2.30 -13.48 -4.89
CA MET A 431 -2.18 -12.10 -5.33
C MET A 431 -3.44 -11.32 -4.92
N PRO A 432 -3.34 -10.08 -4.40
CA PRO A 432 -4.50 -9.32 -3.94
C PRO A 432 -5.62 -9.19 -4.98
N ARG A 433 -5.24 -9.05 -6.26
CA ARG A 433 -6.19 -9.02 -7.38
C ARG A 433 -6.89 -10.35 -7.62
N HIS A 434 -6.17 -11.45 -7.46
CA HIS A 434 -6.73 -12.79 -7.62
C HIS A 434 -7.67 -13.14 -6.46
N ALA A 435 -7.30 -12.79 -5.22
CA ALA A 435 -8.20 -12.89 -4.07
C ALA A 435 -9.48 -12.05 -4.23
N SER A 436 -9.33 -10.82 -4.75
CA SER A 436 -10.47 -9.93 -5.04
C SER A 436 -11.38 -10.51 -6.13
N TYR A 437 -10.79 -11.04 -7.20
CA TYR A 437 -11.50 -11.76 -8.27
C TYR A 437 -12.29 -12.94 -7.72
N LEU A 438 -11.62 -13.83 -6.98
CA LEU A 438 -12.23 -15.01 -6.39
C LEU A 438 -13.41 -14.65 -5.48
N THR A 439 -13.25 -13.63 -4.64
CA THR A 439 -14.31 -13.13 -3.76
C THR A 439 -15.53 -12.68 -4.57
N ARG A 440 -15.31 -11.90 -5.63
CA ARG A 440 -16.39 -11.41 -6.50
C ARG A 440 -17.12 -12.58 -7.17
N GLU A 441 -16.40 -13.51 -7.79
CA GLU A 441 -17.03 -14.62 -8.52
C GLU A 441 -17.79 -15.56 -7.58
N LEU A 442 -17.27 -15.83 -6.37
CA LEU A 442 -18.00 -16.65 -5.39
C LEU A 442 -19.29 -15.99 -4.89
N ILE A 443 -19.31 -14.66 -4.70
CA ILE A 443 -20.54 -13.92 -4.34
C ILE A 443 -21.57 -14.05 -5.47
N ARG A 444 -21.15 -13.90 -6.73
CA ARG A 444 -22.02 -14.08 -7.89
C ARG A 444 -22.57 -15.50 -8.02
N ALA A 445 -21.74 -16.50 -7.75
CA ALA A 445 -22.16 -17.90 -7.72
C ALA A 445 -23.19 -18.15 -6.61
N GLU A 446 -23.02 -17.54 -5.43
CA GLU A 446 -23.98 -17.61 -4.33
C GLU A 446 -25.31 -16.92 -4.68
N GLU A 447 -25.28 -15.76 -5.35
CA GLU A 447 -26.47 -15.07 -5.83
C GLU A 447 -27.23 -15.88 -6.90
N ALA A 448 -26.51 -16.48 -7.85
CA ALA A 448 -27.08 -17.37 -8.86
C ALA A 448 -27.75 -18.59 -8.20
N LEU A 449 -27.05 -19.22 -7.25
CA LEU A 449 -27.58 -20.34 -6.46
C LEU A 449 -28.86 -19.97 -5.71
N ARG A 450 -28.91 -18.79 -5.07
CA ARG A 450 -30.10 -18.32 -4.32
C ARG A 450 -31.27 -17.96 -5.22
N SER A 451 -30.99 -17.37 -6.39
CA SER A 451 -32.01 -16.91 -7.33
C SER A 451 -32.47 -17.99 -8.32
N GLY A 452 -31.82 -19.16 -8.31
CA GLY A 452 -32.09 -20.23 -9.27
C GLY A 452 -31.69 -19.88 -10.71
N ARG A 453 -30.82 -18.87 -10.89
CA ARG A 453 -30.32 -18.44 -12.20
C ARG A 453 -29.07 -19.24 -12.57
N GLU A 454 -28.82 -19.36 -13.88
CA GLU A 454 -27.58 -19.94 -14.37
C GLU A 454 -26.39 -19.05 -13.99
N TYR A 455 -25.36 -19.67 -13.41
CA TYR A 455 -24.09 -19.01 -13.15
C TYR A 455 -23.14 -19.25 -14.32
N VAL A 456 -22.60 -18.17 -14.89
CA VAL A 456 -21.54 -18.19 -15.89
C VAL A 456 -20.37 -17.38 -15.36
N GLN A 457 -19.28 -18.05 -15.02
CA GLN A 457 -18.04 -17.42 -14.57
C GLN A 457 -17.55 -16.41 -15.61
N ASP A 458 -16.98 -15.29 -15.15
CA ASP A 458 -16.44 -14.21 -15.99
C ASP A 458 -17.45 -13.44 -16.86
N SER A 459 -18.75 -13.78 -16.80
CA SER A 459 -19.77 -12.92 -17.43
C SER A 459 -19.75 -11.52 -16.79
N VAL A 460 -19.99 -10.46 -17.56
CA VAL A 460 -19.92 -9.06 -17.11
C VAL A 460 -21.22 -8.60 -16.48
#